data_AF-A0A7Y1VG97-F1
#
_entry.id   AF-A0A7Y1VG97-F1
#
_cell.length_a   1.000
_cell.length_b   1.000
_cell.length_c   1.000
_cell.angle_alpha   90.00
_cell.angle_beta   90.00
_cell.angle_gamma   90.00
#
_symmetry.space_group_name_H-M   'P 1'
#
loop_
_entity.id
_entity.type
_entity.pdbx_description
1 polymer ?
#
loop_
_entity_poly.entity_id
_entity_poly.type
_entity_poly.pdbx_seq_one_letter_code
_entity_poly.pdbx_strand_id
1 'polypeptide(L)'
;MRQRLAGLAVVALLAVALISMINGEGSARASGPNDQVALFNVTTGEWTIRYTDGSSSSFFYGNPGDTPLLGDWDCDGIATVGMFRPSNGFVYLRDTNTFGVADREFYYGLGGDIPLVGDWNHDGCDTLSIYRAGKVFVANQLGTVTAEFSFDFGNPGDRPFAGDFDGDGIDSVGLYRDTSGFAYFRNSLDSGIAEYSFYYGEPSDRILAGDWDGDGDDSVGIFRPTDGIFYLSYENQQGAADLEVPFMSGNFTPLSGRVEENPVATTTTSTTTTTSTTTTTSTTTTTTTTLPAEPFTLMALGDSITEGYTTNQGGYSGNTYRYYLWHDLNAAGHSVDFVGSFTTPGNGSYADPNFDQDHQARSGANTAELLVESADAIATFHPDVAIVQIGVNDIWGDAYDPSAAMSNISAIIANLRAPNPDVIVLLGELLTCNMGTVCSGDQSRIEEMNGYLAGLANTEHASESPVALVPLHSVIYLGDLSDGLHPNDVGDDKIATAFFSTLQGLL
;
A
#
# COMPACT_ATOMS: atom_id res chain seq x y z
N MET A 1 -53.27 -17.08 -41.08
CA MET A 1 -52.04 -16.28 -41.24
C MET A 1 -51.41 -16.20 -39.85
N ARG A 2 -50.21 -16.78 -39.71
CA ARG A 2 -49.27 -16.94 -38.56
C ARG A 2 -49.65 -16.16 -37.27
N GLN A 3 -49.63 -16.70 -36.04
CA GLN A 3 -48.55 -17.42 -35.35
C GLN A 3 -49.06 -18.06 -34.02
N ARG A 4 -48.32 -19.05 -33.51
CA ARG A 4 -48.60 -19.90 -32.33
C ARG A 4 -47.96 -19.35 -31.04
N LEU A 5 -48.61 -19.67 -29.91
CA LEU A 5 -48.12 -20.10 -28.57
C LEU A 5 -46.77 -19.53 -28.07
N ALA A 6 -46.63 -18.87 -26.92
CA ALA A 6 -46.96 -19.18 -25.51
C ALA A 6 -45.67 -19.44 -24.71
N GLY A 7 -45.49 -18.65 -23.64
CA GLY A 7 -44.80 -18.99 -22.40
C GLY A 7 -43.27 -19.14 -22.45
N LEU A 8 -42.54 -18.17 -21.87
CA LEU A 8 -41.17 -18.40 -21.41
C LEU A 8 -41.04 -17.87 -19.97
N ALA A 9 -40.83 -18.81 -19.05
CA ALA A 9 -40.33 -18.55 -17.71
C ALA A 9 -38.80 -18.42 -17.79
N VAL A 10 -38.26 -17.41 -17.12
CA VAL A 10 -36.83 -17.12 -17.04
C VAL A 10 -36.23 -17.91 -15.86
N VAL A 11 -35.25 -18.75 -16.15
CA VAL A 11 -34.24 -19.22 -15.18
C VAL A 11 -32.89 -19.04 -15.87
N ALA A 12 -32.09 -18.12 -15.34
CA ALA A 12 -30.74 -17.83 -15.81
C ALA A 12 -29.76 -18.85 -15.21
N LEU A 13 -28.86 -19.40 -16.05
CA LEU A 13 -27.62 -20.02 -15.60
C LEU A 13 -26.50 -19.61 -16.56
N LEU A 14 -25.38 -19.21 -15.97
CA LEU A 14 -24.16 -18.66 -16.58
C LEU A 14 -23.64 -19.45 -17.79
N ALA A 15 -23.17 -18.73 -18.80
CA ALA A 15 -22.29 -19.26 -19.84
C ALA A 15 -20.94 -18.53 -19.76
N VAL A 16 -19.91 -19.29 -19.35
CA VAL A 16 -18.49 -18.96 -19.55
C VAL A 16 -18.19 -19.13 -21.04
N ALA A 17 -17.70 -18.09 -21.71
CA ALA A 17 -17.27 -18.18 -23.11
C ALA A 17 -15.79 -18.54 -23.19
N LEU A 18 -15.54 -19.75 -23.70
CA LEU A 18 -14.24 -20.29 -24.05
C LEU A 18 -13.82 -19.75 -25.43
N ILE A 19 -12.60 -19.23 -25.55
CA ILE A 19 -11.99 -18.80 -26.81
C ILE A 19 -11.71 -20.03 -27.69
N SER A 20 -12.13 -20.02 -28.95
CA SER A 20 -11.62 -20.92 -29.99
C SER A 20 -11.64 -20.24 -31.35
N MET A 21 -10.47 -20.22 -32.00
CA MET A 21 -10.20 -19.64 -33.31
C MET A 21 -10.83 -20.46 -34.45
N ILE A 22 -11.43 -19.77 -35.44
CA ILE A 22 -11.58 -20.27 -36.81
C ILE A 22 -11.28 -19.12 -37.78
N ASN A 23 -10.36 -19.36 -38.73
CA ASN A 23 -9.89 -18.44 -39.75
C ASN A 23 -10.99 -17.94 -40.72
N GLY A 24 -10.99 -16.64 -40.98
CA GLY A 24 -11.69 -15.98 -42.08
C GLY A 24 -11.31 -14.49 -42.13
N GLU A 25 -10.75 -14.04 -43.24
CA GLU A 25 -10.07 -12.75 -43.46
C GLU A 25 -10.79 -11.50 -42.92
N GLY A 26 -10.06 -10.65 -42.18
CA GLY A 26 -10.46 -9.28 -41.81
C GLY A 26 -9.81 -8.76 -40.53
N SER A 27 -8.81 -7.90 -40.67
CA SER A 27 -8.09 -7.11 -39.65
C SER A 27 -7.36 -7.87 -38.53
N ALA A 28 -6.03 -7.78 -38.53
CA ALA A 28 -5.21 -8.15 -37.38
C ALA A 28 -5.41 -7.10 -36.28
N ARG A 29 -6.40 -7.30 -35.40
CA ARG A 29 -6.47 -6.67 -34.08
C ARG A 29 -6.36 -7.77 -33.04
N ALA A 30 -5.14 -8.04 -32.58
CA ALA A 30 -4.85 -8.94 -31.46
C ALA A 30 -3.40 -8.77 -30.98
N SER A 31 -3.07 -7.58 -30.47
CA SER A 31 -2.21 -7.46 -29.27
C SER A 31 -3.16 -7.50 -28.07
N GLY A 32 -2.73 -7.94 -26.90
CA GLY A 32 -3.52 -7.70 -25.68
C GLY A 32 -3.53 -6.21 -25.32
N PRO A 33 -4.19 -5.82 -24.21
CA PRO A 33 -4.05 -4.46 -23.69
C PRO A 33 -2.57 -4.12 -23.48
N ASN A 34 -2.10 -3.01 -24.03
CA ASN A 34 -0.74 -2.53 -23.81
C ASN A 34 -0.62 -1.89 -22.43
N ASP A 35 -1.66 -1.18 -21.99
CA ASP A 35 -1.72 -0.59 -20.67
C ASP A 35 -2.46 -1.45 -19.66
N GLN A 36 -1.97 -1.36 -18.43
CA GLN A 36 -2.56 -2.01 -17.27
C GLN A 36 -3.18 -0.98 -16.34
N VAL A 37 -3.93 -1.48 -15.36
CA VAL A 37 -4.58 -0.65 -14.34
C VAL A 37 -3.97 -0.90 -12.97
N ALA A 38 -3.84 0.17 -12.20
CA ALA A 38 -3.38 0.15 -10.82
C ALA A 38 -4.31 0.95 -9.92
N LEU A 39 -4.32 0.58 -8.64
CA LEU A 39 -4.99 1.32 -7.57
C LEU A 39 -3.98 1.72 -6.50
N PHE A 40 -4.06 2.96 -6.06
CA PHE A 40 -3.32 3.46 -4.91
C PHE A 40 -4.26 3.81 -3.76
N ASN A 41 -3.96 3.29 -2.57
CA ASN A 41 -4.64 3.61 -1.34
C ASN A 41 -3.99 4.82 -0.67
N VAL A 42 -4.59 6.00 -0.88
CA VAL A 42 -4.11 7.27 -0.31
C VAL A 42 -4.03 7.31 1.21
N THR A 43 -4.69 6.38 1.91
CA THR A 43 -4.67 6.30 3.37
C THR A 43 -3.51 5.46 3.87
N THR A 44 -3.19 4.35 3.19
CA THR A 44 -2.18 3.39 3.64
C THR A 44 -0.86 3.48 2.87
N GLY A 45 -0.84 4.11 1.68
CA GLY A 45 0.32 4.12 0.78
C GLY A 45 0.48 2.83 -0.04
N GLU A 46 -0.52 1.95 -0.03
CA GLU A 46 -0.47 0.68 -0.77
C GLU A 46 -0.79 0.90 -2.27
N TRP A 47 0.06 0.33 -3.11
CA TRP A 47 -0.18 0.13 -4.54
C TRP A 47 -0.67 -1.29 -4.78
N THR A 48 -1.63 -1.44 -5.69
CA THR A 48 -1.97 -2.73 -6.30
C THR A 48 -1.99 -2.59 -7.81
N ILE A 49 -1.09 -3.28 -8.50
CA ILE A 49 -1.01 -3.29 -9.97
C ILE A 49 -1.62 -4.59 -10.48
N ARG A 50 -2.47 -4.51 -11.51
CA ARG A 50 -3.01 -5.69 -12.18
C ARG A 50 -2.38 -5.90 -13.54
N TYR A 51 -1.79 -7.07 -13.75
CA TYR A 51 -1.11 -7.44 -14.99
C TYR A 51 -2.07 -8.01 -16.04
N THR A 52 -1.59 -8.11 -17.28
CA THR A 52 -2.34 -8.61 -18.45
C THR A 52 -2.79 -10.07 -18.30
N ASP A 53 -2.05 -10.88 -17.55
CA ASP A 53 -2.39 -12.27 -17.22
C ASP A 53 -3.49 -12.40 -16.15
N GLY A 54 -3.98 -11.27 -15.62
CA GLY A 54 -4.97 -11.20 -14.56
C GLY A 54 -4.41 -11.34 -13.15
N SER A 55 -3.11 -11.59 -13.00
CA SER A 55 -2.45 -11.56 -11.69
C SER A 55 -2.34 -10.13 -11.17
N SER A 56 -2.02 -9.97 -9.90
CA SER A 56 -1.80 -8.65 -9.30
C SER A 56 -0.63 -8.70 -8.33
N SER A 57 0.09 -7.60 -8.22
CA SER A 57 1.10 -7.37 -7.18
C SER A 57 0.65 -6.22 -6.29
N SER A 58 1.01 -6.30 -5.01
CA SER A 58 0.85 -5.18 -4.08
C SER A 58 2.19 -4.86 -3.41
N PHE A 59 2.43 -3.57 -3.18
CA PHE A 59 3.59 -3.06 -2.45
C PHE A 59 3.30 -1.65 -1.93
N PHE A 60 4.14 -1.16 -1.02
CA PHE A 60 3.99 0.20 -0.47
C PHE A 60 5.04 1.13 -1.05
N TYR A 61 4.61 2.31 -1.46
CA TYR A 61 5.48 3.39 -1.90
C TYR A 61 4.75 4.72 -1.71
N GLY A 62 5.46 5.73 -1.22
CA GLY A 62 4.89 7.05 -0.90
C GLY A 62 4.29 7.15 0.51
N ASN A 63 4.02 8.39 0.93
CA ASN A 63 3.40 8.67 2.23
C ASN A 63 1.88 8.90 2.07
N PRO A 64 1.07 8.67 3.13
CA PRO A 64 -0.33 9.04 3.12
C PRO A 64 -0.54 10.51 2.74
N GLY A 65 -1.41 10.75 1.76
CA GLY A 65 -1.69 12.08 1.21
C GLY A 65 -0.77 12.53 0.07
N ASP A 66 0.24 11.75 -0.32
CA ASP A 66 0.95 11.95 -1.59
C ASP A 66 0.02 11.64 -2.78
N THR A 67 0.21 12.35 -3.88
CA THR A 67 -0.48 12.09 -5.15
C THR A 67 0.32 11.03 -5.94
N PRO A 68 -0.24 9.85 -6.22
CA PRO A 68 0.45 8.81 -6.96
C PRO A 68 0.64 9.20 -8.44
N LEU A 69 1.72 8.71 -9.04
CA LEU A 69 2.11 8.87 -10.44
C LEU A 69 2.50 7.49 -11.00
N LEU A 70 2.28 7.26 -12.29
CA LEU A 70 2.72 6.04 -12.98
C LEU A 70 3.19 6.45 -14.38
N GLY A 71 4.43 6.11 -14.75
CA GLY A 71 5.03 6.47 -16.04
C GLY A 71 6.45 5.94 -16.25
N ASP A 72 6.91 5.95 -17.49
CA ASP A 72 8.23 5.49 -17.94
C ASP A 72 9.27 6.62 -17.91
N TRP A 73 9.81 6.89 -16.72
CA TRP A 73 10.78 7.97 -16.54
C TRP A 73 12.21 7.60 -16.94
N ASP A 74 12.55 6.32 -17.10
CA ASP A 74 13.88 5.85 -17.51
C ASP A 74 13.96 5.38 -18.97
N CYS A 75 12.85 5.52 -19.69
CA CYS A 75 12.70 5.33 -21.14
C CYS A 75 12.94 3.89 -21.59
N ASP A 76 12.60 2.92 -20.75
CA ASP A 76 12.77 1.50 -21.03
C ASP A 76 11.51 0.86 -21.64
N GLY A 77 10.44 1.64 -21.78
CA GLY A 77 9.11 1.27 -22.26
C GLY A 77 8.18 0.76 -21.17
N ILE A 78 8.58 0.84 -19.89
CA ILE A 78 7.83 0.35 -18.72
C ILE A 78 7.49 1.50 -17.76
N ALA A 79 6.19 1.68 -17.55
CA ALA A 79 5.68 2.57 -16.54
C ALA A 79 5.97 2.04 -15.12
N THR A 80 6.55 2.90 -14.29
CA THR A 80 6.92 2.60 -12.90
C THR A 80 6.31 3.62 -11.93
N VAL A 81 6.35 3.36 -10.62
CA VAL A 81 5.63 4.17 -9.63
C VAL A 81 6.35 5.47 -9.24
N GLY A 82 5.57 6.52 -8.99
CA GLY A 82 6.04 7.82 -8.54
C GLY A 82 5.08 8.48 -7.55
N MET A 83 5.55 9.50 -6.85
CA MET A 83 4.78 10.33 -5.92
C MET A 83 5.03 11.79 -6.19
N PHE A 84 3.97 12.60 -6.16
CA PHE A 84 4.05 14.03 -5.96
C PHE A 84 3.52 14.37 -4.57
N ARG A 85 4.34 15.02 -3.73
CA ARG A 85 3.99 15.39 -2.37
C ARG A 85 3.43 16.82 -2.33
N PRO A 86 2.11 17.02 -2.15
CA PRO A 86 1.52 18.36 -2.24
C PRO A 86 1.95 19.29 -1.10
N SER A 87 2.39 18.72 0.02
CA SER A 87 2.78 19.50 1.21
C SER A 87 4.09 20.27 1.04
N ASN A 88 4.98 19.83 0.14
CA ASN A 88 6.28 20.46 -0.09
C ASN A 88 6.67 20.61 -1.57
N GLY A 89 5.89 20.07 -2.51
CA GLY A 89 6.13 20.19 -3.95
C GLY A 89 7.19 19.25 -4.52
N PHE A 90 7.64 18.27 -3.74
CA PHE A 90 8.64 17.28 -4.16
C PHE A 90 8.01 16.11 -4.92
N VAL A 91 8.80 15.57 -5.82
CA VAL A 91 8.51 14.39 -6.62
C VAL A 91 9.50 13.30 -6.24
N TYR A 92 9.01 12.08 -6.11
CA TYR A 92 9.77 10.88 -5.78
C TYR A 92 9.44 9.82 -6.82
N LEU A 93 10.38 9.47 -7.70
CA LEU A 93 10.17 8.47 -8.75
C LEU A 93 11.00 7.22 -8.46
N ARG A 94 10.46 6.05 -8.81
CA ARG A 94 11.20 4.80 -8.86
C ARG A 94 11.25 4.29 -10.28
N ASP A 95 12.35 3.64 -10.62
CA ASP A 95 12.54 2.94 -11.89
C ASP A 95 12.13 1.46 -11.75
N THR A 96 11.41 1.09 -10.66
CA THR A 96 10.84 -0.26 -10.45
C THR A 96 9.52 -0.25 -9.68
N ASN A 97 8.60 -1.14 -10.05
CA ASN A 97 7.31 -1.37 -9.38
C ASN A 97 7.44 -2.25 -8.11
N THR A 98 8.20 -1.78 -7.14
CA THR A 98 8.47 -2.47 -5.87
C THR A 98 8.56 -1.47 -4.71
N PHE A 99 8.64 -1.96 -3.47
CA PHE A 99 8.85 -1.11 -2.29
C PHE A 99 10.28 -0.51 -2.25
N GLY A 100 10.44 0.59 -1.50
CA GLY A 100 11.74 1.16 -1.14
C GLY A 100 11.83 2.67 -1.36
N VAL A 101 13.06 3.20 -1.39
CA VAL A 101 13.32 4.64 -1.59
C VAL A 101 13.17 5.06 -3.06
N ALA A 102 13.05 6.36 -3.31
CA ALA A 102 13.04 6.90 -4.67
C ALA A 102 14.42 6.76 -5.32
N ASP A 103 14.45 6.40 -6.60
CA ASP A 103 15.65 6.45 -7.43
C ASP A 103 15.96 7.90 -7.83
N ARG A 104 14.91 8.74 -7.93
CA ARG A 104 15.01 10.15 -8.30
C ARG A 104 14.11 10.99 -7.42
N GLU A 105 14.65 12.09 -6.89
CA GLU A 105 13.92 13.07 -6.10
C GLU A 105 14.22 14.48 -6.59
N PHE A 106 13.18 15.28 -6.81
CA PHE A 106 13.33 16.68 -7.22
C PHE A 106 12.09 17.51 -6.87
N TYR A 107 12.27 18.82 -6.77
CA TYR A 107 11.18 19.76 -6.62
C TYR A 107 10.58 20.09 -7.99
N TYR A 108 9.25 20.09 -8.13
CA TYR A 108 8.59 20.31 -9.43
C TYR A 108 7.33 21.19 -9.38
N GLY A 109 6.66 21.29 -8.22
CA GLY A 109 5.36 21.95 -8.12
C GLY A 109 5.15 22.76 -6.86
N LEU A 110 4.04 23.48 -6.81
CA LEU A 110 3.52 24.16 -5.63
C LEU A 110 2.38 23.35 -5.00
N GLY A 111 2.09 23.61 -3.73
CA GLY A 111 0.90 23.03 -3.09
C GLY A 111 -0.39 23.44 -3.82
N GLY A 112 -1.21 22.44 -4.17
CA GLY A 112 -2.45 22.60 -4.93
C GLY A 112 -2.34 22.38 -6.43
N ASP A 113 -1.14 22.11 -6.94
CA ASP A 113 -0.94 21.65 -8.31
C ASP A 113 -1.42 20.21 -8.50
N ILE A 114 -1.90 19.89 -9.71
CA ILE A 114 -2.24 18.53 -10.11
C ILE A 114 -1.20 18.05 -11.12
N PRO A 115 -0.43 16.99 -10.84
CA PRO A 115 0.54 16.45 -11.78
C PRO A 115 -0.15 15.76 -12.97
N LEU A 116 0.53 15.78 -14.12
CA LEU A 116 0.23 15.04 -15.33
C LEU A 116 1.50 14.28 -15.73
N VAL A 117 1.34 13.03 -16.16
CA VAL A 117 2.44 12.19 -16.65
C VAL A 117 2.17 11.92 -18.12
N GLY A 118 3.20 12.00 -18.96
CA GLY A 118 3.09 11.64 -20.37
C GLY A 118 4.33 11.96 -21.20
N ASP A 119 4.36 11.45 -22.42
CA ASP A 119 5.35 11.71 -23.47
C ASP A 119 4.87 12.84 -24.40
N TRP A 120 5.18 14.08 -24.03
CA TRP A 120 4.69 15.27 -24.76
C TRP A 120 5.53 15.62 -26.00
N ASN A 121 6.57 14.84 -26.32
CA ASN A 121 7.48 15.11 -27.44
C ASN A 121 7.81 13.89 -28.32
N HIS A 122 7.21 12.74 -28.03
CA HIS A 122 7.39 11.46 -28.72
C HIS A 122 8.85 10.98 -28.70
N ASP A 123 9.53 11.13 -27.57
CA ASP A 123 10.88 10.56 -27.36
C ASP A 123 10.87 9.19 -26.66
N GLY A 124 9.68 8.71 -26.27
CA GLY A 124 9.44 7.45 -25.59
C GLY A 124 9.65 7.51 -24.09
N CYS A 125 9.85 8.69 -23.51
CA CYS A 125 10.00 8.90 -22.07
C CYS A 125 8.83 9.69 -21.50
N ASP A 126 8.26 9.22 -20.40
CA ASP A 126 7.30 10.00 -19.65
C ASP A 126 7.98 11.09 -18.84
N THR A 127 7.35 12.26 -18.85
CA THR A 127 7.78 13.41 -18.05
C THR A 127 6.63 13.99 -17.26
N LEU A 128 6.99 14.68 -16.18
CA LEU A 128 6.00 15.30 -15.30
C LEU A 128 5.62 16.67 -15.84
N SER A 129 4.32 16.96 -15.90
CA SER A 129 3.73 18.25 -16.25
C SER A 129 2.76 18.68 -15.14
N ILE A 130 2.36 19.96 -15.08
CA ILE A 130 1.47 20.47 -14.04
C ILE A 130 0.21 21.08 -14.65
N TYR A 131 -0.94 20.76 -14.07
CA TYR A 131 -2.17 21.50 -14.22
C TYR A 131 -2.42 22.40 -13.01
N ARG A 132 -2.65 23.69 -13.28
CA ARG A 132 -2.93 24.70 -12.25
C ARG A 132 -4.03 25.64 -12.72
N ALA A 133 -5.20 25.51 -12.11
CA ALA A 133 -6.32 26.45 -12.23
C ALA A 133 -6.71 26.81 -13.69
N GLY A 134 -6.86 25.82 -14.57
CA GLY A 134 -7.22 26.05 -15.99
C GLY A 134 -6.04 26.13 -16.95
N LYS A 135 -4.81 25.98 -16.46
CA LYS A 135 -3.60 26.11 -17.25
C LYS A 135 -2.69 24.89 -17.14
N VAL A 136 -2.22 24.41 -18.27
CA VAL A 136 -1.25 23.31 -18.39
C VAL A 136 0.15 23.90 -18.54
N PHE A 137 1.10 23.32 -17.82
CA PHE A 137 2.53 23.64 -17.84
C PHE A 137 3.28 22.37 -18.22
N VAL A 138 3.79 22.32 -19.46
CA VAL A 138 4.44 21.14 -20.01
C VAL A 138 5.95 21.23 -19.81
N ALA A 139 6.59 20.15 -19.37
CA ALA A 139 8.05 20.04 -19.42
C ALA A 139 8.49 18.67 -19.92
N ASN A 140 9.36 18.67 -20.94
CA ASN A 140 9.94 17.48 -21.54
C ASN A 140 11.25 17.04 -20.86
N GLN A 141 11.40 17.35 -19.56
CA GLN A 141 12.59 16.97 -18.81
C GLN A 141 12.28 16.81 -17.33
N LEU A 142 12.69 15.70 -16.74
CA LEU A 142 12.61 15.49 -15.29
C LEU A 142 13.56 16.43 -14.53
N GLY A 143 13.16 16.86 -13.33
CA GLY A 143 14.01 17.67 -12.45
C GLY A 143 14.11 19.15 -12.79
N THR A 144 13.39 19.65 -13.81
CA THR A 144 13.32 21.08 -14.11
C THR A 144 12.19 21.77 -13.35
N VAL A 145 12.37 23.02 -12.91
CA VAL A 145 11.28 23.82 -12.30
C VAL A 145 10.63 24.78 -13.28
N THR A 146 11.06 24.75 -14.54
CA THR A 146 10.55 25.61 -15.61
C THR A 146 9.88 24.76 -16.67
N ALA A 147 8.58 25.01 -16.89
CA ALA A 147 7.87 24.49 -18.04
C ALA A 147 8.52 25.01 -19.33
N GLU A 148 8.62 24.15 -20.34
CA GLU A 148 9.09 24.51 -21.67
C GLU A 148 8.08 25.43 -22.36
N PHE A 149 6.80 25.10 -22.22
CA PHE A 149 5.69 25.92 -22.67
C PHE A 149 4.46 25.71 -21.77
N SER A 150 3.44 26.55 -21.96
CA SER A 150 2.21 26.48 -21.17
C SER A 150 1.05 27.04 -21.96
N PHE A 151 -0.15 26.52 -21.72
CA PHE A 151 -1.36 26.91 -22.45
C PHE A 151 -2.61 26.80 -21.59
N ASP A 152 -3.62 27.60 -21.91
CA ASP A 152 -4.90 27.60 -21.21
C ASP A 152 -5.84 26.54 -21.83
N PHE A 153 -6.31 25.63 -20.99
CA PHE A 153 -7.29 24.61 -21.35
C PHE A 153 -8.09 24.20 -20.09
N GLY A 154 -9.40 24.38 -20.14
CA GLY A 154 -10.29 24.04 -19.04
C GLY A 154 -10.57 25.16 -18.04
N ASN A 155 -11.22 24.77 -16.95
CA ASN A 155 -11.61 25.63 -15.85
C ASN A 155 -10.98 25.16 -14.53
N PRO A 156 -10.76 26.06 -13.56
CA PRO A 156 -10.38 25.64 -12.21
C PRO A 156 -11.34 24.57 -11.65
N GLY A 157 -10.79 23.44 -11.22
CA GLY A 157 -11.54 22.30 -10.68
C GLY A 157 -11.81 21.17 -11.68
N ASP A 158 -11.50 21.35 -12.97
CA ASP A 158 -11.43 20.22 -13.90
C ASP A 158 -10.26 19.30 -13.50
N ARG A 159 -10.47 17.98 -13.63
CA ARG A 159 -9.46 16.95 -13.33
C ARG A 159 -8.72 16.57 -14.63
N PRO A 160 -7.42 16.82 -14.74
CA PRO A 160 -6.67 16.51 -15.95
C PRO A 160 -6.28 15.02 -16.02
N PHE A 161 -6.10 14.54 -17.24
CA PHE A 161 -5.48 13.25 -17.57
C PHE A 161 -4.74 13.41 -18.91
N ALA A 162 -3.84 12.49 -19.24
CA ALA A 162 -3.00 12.54 -20.43
C ALA A 162 -3.11 11.24 -21.23
N GLY A 163 -2.83 11.33 -22.53
CA GLY A 163 -2.73 10.18 -23.44
C GLY A 163 -2.70 10.61 -24.91
N ASP A 164 -2.26 9.70 -25.79
CA ASP A 164 -2.23 9.83 -27.24
C ASP A 164 -3.62 9.52 -27.84
N PHE A 165 -4.53 10.50 -27.76
CA PHE A 165 -5.92 10.30 -28.18
C PHE A 165 -6.15 10.34 -29.71
N ASP A 166 -5.14 10.65 -30.52
CA ASP A 166 -5.24 10.63 -32.00
C ASP A 166 -4.17 9.81 -32.72
N GLY A 167 -3.35 9.05 -32.00
CA GLY A 167 -2.45 8.04 -32.53
C GLY A 167 -1.22 8.63 -33.23
N ASP A 168 -0.79 9.83 -32.83
CA ASP A 168 0.40 10.47 -33.40
C ASP A 168 1.70 10.22 -32.59
N GLY A 169 1.56 9.50 -31.48
CA GLY A 169 2.60 9.15 -30.51
C GLY A 169 2.98 10.27 -29.55
N ILE A 170 2.25 11.39 -29.54
CA ILE A 170 2.43 12.48 -28.58
C ILE A 170 1.25 12.51 -27.62
N ASP A 171 1.54 12.48 -26.33
CA ASP A 171 0.51 12.66 -25.33
C ASP A 171 -0.10 14.05 -25.38
N SER A 172 -1.42 14.05 -25.26
CA SER A 172 -2.24 15.25 -25.25
C SER A 172 -3.05 15.35 -23.96
N VAL A 173 -3.82 16.43 -23.79
CA VAL A 173 -4.51 16.70 -22.53
C VAL A 173 -5.99 16.43 -22.63
N GLY A 174 -6.48 15.58 -21.73
CA GLY A 174 -7.88 15.39 -21.40
C GLY A 174 -8.26 16.12 -20.11
N LEU A 175 -9.53 16.53 -19.99
CA LEU A 175 -10.10 17.11 -18.78
C LEU A 175 -11.45 16.47 -18.46
N TYR A 176 -11.62 16.05 -17.21
CA TYR A 176 -12.90 15.57 -16.69
C TYR A 176 -13.53 16.59 -15.75
N ARG A 177 -14.80 16.90 -16.02
CA ARG A 177 -15.56 17.85 -15.22
C ARG A 177 -16.62 17.15 -14.38
N ASP A 178 -16.33 17.02 -13.09
CA ASP A 178 -17.19 16.34 -12.10
C ASP A 178 -18.62 16.88 -12.05
N THR A 179 -18.78 18.19 -12.22
CA THR A 179 -20.11 18.82 -12.15
C THR A 179 -21.02 18.45 -13.31
N SER A 180 -20.46 17.96 -14.43
CA SER A 180 -21.22 17.60 -15.64
C SER A 180 -21.01 16.16 -16.13
N GLY A 181 -19.97 15.46 -15.65
CA GLY A 181 -19.59 14.12 -16.11
C GLY A 181 -19.04 14.09 -17.55
N PHE A 182 -18.58 15.24 -18.07
CA PHE A 182 -18.03 15.33 -19.42
C PHE A 182 -16.52 15.19 -19.38
N ALA A 183 -15.99 14.40 -20.30
CA ALA A 183 -14.59 14.41 -20.71
C ALA A 183 -14.42 15.35 -21.92
N TYR A 184 -13.37 16.18 -21.89
CA TYR A 184 -13.01 17.15 -22.91
C TYR A 184 -11.60 16.85 -23.38
N PHE A 185 -11.38 16.83 -24.69
CA PHE A 185 -10.11 16.41 -25.27
C PHE A 185 -9.55 17.52 -26.16
N ARG A 186 -8.23 17.68 -26.11
CA ARG A 186 -7.51 18.64 -26.94
C ARG A 186 -6.15 18.05 -27.29
N ASN A 187 -5.99 17.71 -28.57
CA ASN A 187 -4.78 17.08 -29.09
C ASN A 187 -3.69 18.12 -29.35
N SER A 188 -4.08 19.33 -29.76
CA SER A 188 -3.12 20.43 -29.90
C SER A 188 -2.63 20.95 -28.54
N LEU A 189 -1.32 20.94 -28.30
CA LEU A 189 -0.66 21.48 -27.10
C LEU A 189 -0.57 23.03 -27.06
N ASP A 190 -1.65 23.71 -27.43
CA ASP A 190 -1.79 25.17 -27.41
C ASP A 190 -3.14 25.62 -26.79
N SER A 191 -3.32 26.92 -26.59
CA SER A 191 -4.51 27.43 -25.88
C SER A 191 -5.75 27.34 -26.76
N GLY A 192 -6.86 26.84 -26.21
CA GLY A 192 -8.10 26.74 -26.96
C GLY A 192 -9.24 26.02 -26.25
N ILE A 193 -10.31 25.77 -27.01
CA ILE A 193 -11.43 24.95 -26.56
C ILE A 193 -11.14 23.46 -26.78
N ALA A 194 -11.97 22.60 -26.20
CA ALA A 194 -11.92 21.17 -26.53
C ALA A 194 -12.25 20.95 -28.01
N GLU A 195 -11.52 20.04 -28.66
CA GLU A 195 -11.75 19.63 -30.05
C GLU A 195 -12.96 18.71 -30.14
N TYR A 196 -13.11 17.83 -29.15
CA TYR A 196 -14.30 17.02 -28.94
C TYR A 196 -14.53 16.80 -27.45
N SER A 197 -15.76 16.42 -27.12
CA SER A 197 -16.17 16.16 -25.74
C SER A 197 -17.39 15.26 -25.72
N PHE A 198 -17.45 14.37 -24.73
CA PHE A 198 -18.57 13.46 -24.56
C PHE A 198 -18.69 13.07 -23.09
N TYR A 199 -19.82 12.44 -22.77
CA TYR A 199 -20.08 11.91 -21.44
C TYR A 199 -19.61 10.47 -21.34
N TYR A 200 -18.89 10.13 -20.26
CA TYR A 200 -18.46 8.76 -19.97
C TYR A 200 -18.38 8.55 -18.46
N GLY A 201 -18.96 7.44 -17.96
CA GLY A 201 -19.06 7.14 -16.52
C GLY A 201 -20.29 7.75 -15.83
N GLU A 202 -20.21 7.94 -14.52
CA GLU A 202 -21.19 8.50 -13.60
C GLU A 202 -20.52 9.51 -12.66
N PRO A 203 -21.29 10.40 -11.99
CA PRO A 203 -20.72 11.26 -10.96
C PRO A 203 -19.98 10.42 -9.90
N SER A 204 -18.80 10.90 -9.46
CA SER A 204 -17.86 10.24 -8.54
C SER A 204 -16.93 9.18 -9.13
N ASP A 205 -17.14 8.78 -10.38
CA ASP A 205 -16.17 7.98 -11.11
C ASP A 205 -14.85 8.76 -11.28
N ARG A 206 -13.74 8.04 -11.40
CA ARG A 206 -12.40 8.60 -11.52
C ARG A 206 -11.85 8.25 -12.90
N ILE A 207 -11.59 9.29 -13.69
CA ILE A 207 -11.12 9.13 -15.07
C ILE A 207 -9.63 8.76 -15.11
N LEU A 208 -9.26 8.03 -16.15
CA LEU A 208 -7.91 7.69 -16.56
C LEU A 208 -7.91 7.44 -18.09
N ALA A 209 -6.74 7.24 -18.67
CA ALA A 209 -6.57 6.93 -20.10
C ALA A 209 -5.47 5.88 -20.29
N GLY A 210 -5.55 5.15 -21.39
CA GLY A 210 -4.57 4.15 -21.77
C GLY A 210 -4.96 3.39 -23.03
N ASP A 211 -4.03 2.62 -23.57
CA ASP A 211 -4.20 1.73 -24.73
C ASP A 211 -4.74 0.37 -24.27
N TRP A 212 -6.08 0.28 -24.20
CA TRP A 212 -6.77 -0.89 -23.67
C TRP A 212 -6.97 -2.03 -24.68
N ASP A 213 -6.85 -1.78 -25.98
CA ASP A 213 -7.01 -2.80 -27.04
C ASP A 213 -5.73 -3.09 -27.84
N GLY A 214 -4.63 -2.41 -27.50
CA GLY A 214 -3.30 -2.64 -28.03
C GLY A 214 -3.11 -2.09 -29.43
N ASP A 215 -3.88 -1.07 -29.84
CA ASP A 215 -3.80 -0.47 -31.17
C ASP A 215 -2.90 0.76 -31.25
N GLY A 216 -2.39 1.22 -30.10
CA GLY A 216 -1.44 2.32 -29.96
C GLY A 216 -2.10 3.67 -29.66
N ASP A 217 -3.43 3.77 -29.72
CA ASP A 217 -4.16 4.98 -29.40
C ASP A 217 -4.70 4.89 -27.96
N ASP A 218 -4.54 5.96 -27.17
CA ASP A 218 -5.12 6.03 -25.85
C ASP A 218 -6.61 6.34 -25.90
N SER A 219 -7.35 5.71 -24.99
CA SER A 219 -8.79 5.90 -24.89
C SER A 219 -9.26 6.00 -23.44
N VAL A 220 -10.44 6.58 -23.24
CA VAL A 220 -10.93 6.86 -21.89
C VAL A 220 -11.28 5.59 -21.11
N GLY A 221 -10.87 5.58 -19.84
CA GLY A 221 -11.35 4.64 -18.83
C GLY A 221 -11.89 5.38 -17.61
N ILE A 222 -12.73 4.70 -16.84
CA ILE A 222 -13.12 5.16 -15.50
C ILE A 222 -13.01 4.05 -14.47
N PHE A 223 -12.58 4.38 -13.26
CA PHE A 223 -12.73 3.54 -12.08
C PHE A 223 -13.93 4.00 -11.27
N ARG A 224 -14.80 3.07 -10.90
CA ARG A 224 -15.95 3.34 -10.04
C ARG A 224 -15.67 2.83 -8.62
N PRO A 225 -15.48 3.74 -7.65
CA PRO A 225 -15.19 3.36 -6.27
C PRO A 225 -16.25 2.47 -5.60
N THR A 226 -17.52 2.61 -5.98
CA THR A 226 -18.65 1.96 -5.29
C THR A 226 -18.77 0.47 -5.57
N ASP A 227 -18.38 0.00 -6.74
CA ASP A 227 -18.35 -1.41 -7.10
C ASP A 227 -16.93 -1.95 -7.30
N GLY A 228 -15.93 -1.07 -7.40
CA GLY A 228 -14.54 -1.45 -7.56
C GLY A 228 -14.20 -1.92 -8.97
N ILE A 229 -14.95 -1.51 -9.98
CA ILE A 229 -14.75 -1.94 -11.36
C ILE A 229 -14.12 -0.81 -12.18
N PHE A 230 -13.14 -1.16 -13.01
CA PHE A 230 -12.70 -0.31 -14.12
C PHE A 230 -13.57 -0.58 -15.35
N TYR A 231 -14.06 0.48 -15.96
CA TYR A 231 -14.87 0.49 -17.17
C TYR A 231 -14.07 1.19 -18.27
N LEU A 232 -13.54 0.42 -19.21
CA LEU A 232 -12.59 0.85 -20.23
C LEU A 232 -13.27 0.87 -21.61
N SER A 233 -13.07 1.96 -22.35
CA SER A 233 -13.62 2.17 -23.70
C SER A 233 -12.50 2.01 -24.72
N TYR A 234 -12.71 1.29 -25.82
CA TYR A 234 -11.72 1.22 -26.91
C TYR A 234 -11.77 2.41 -27.87
N GLU A 235 -12.75 3.29 -27.70
CA GLU A 235 -12.90 4.48 -28.54
C GLU A 235 -13.25 5.70 -27.70
N ASN A 236 -12.76 6.87 -28.11
CA ASN A 236 -13.05 8.16 -27.48
C ASN A 236 -14.41 8.72 -27.94
N GLN A 237 -15.49 8.05 -27.54
CA GLN A 237 -16.87 8.46 -27.81
C GLN A 237 -17.83 8.08 -26.68
N GLN A 238 -19.04 8.64 -26.72
CA GLN A 238 -20.09 8.25 -25.77
C GLN A 238 -20.55 6.80 -26.02
N GLY A 239 -20.47 5.95 -25.00
CA GLY A 239 -20.85 4.55 -25.10
C GLY A 239 -20.85 3.82 -23.76
N ALA A 240 -21.17 2.52 -23.81
CA ALA A 240 -20.86 1.61 -22.72
C ALA A 240 -19.36 1.24 -22.78
N ALA A 241 -18.82 0.72 -21.68
CA ALA A 241 -17.47 0.15 -21.69
C ALA A 241 -17.41 -1.10 -22.57
N ASP A 242 -16.27 -1.26 -23.25
CA ASP A 242 -15.94 -2.46 -24.01
C ASP A 242 -15.34 -3.53 -23.09
N LEU A 243 -14.60 -3.10 -22.07
CA LEU A 243 -13.95 -3.98 -21.09
C LEU A 243 -14.25 -3.54 -19.65
N GLU A 244 -14.71 -4.50 -18.84
CA GLU A 244 -14.89 -4.34 -17.40
C GLU A 244 -13.80 -5.15 -16.67
N VAL A 245 -13.03 -4.49 -15.81
CA VAL A 245 -11.98 -5.13 -15.00
C VAL A 245 -12.34 -5.02 -13.52
N PRO A 246 -12.93 -6.08 -12.90
CA PRO A 246 -13.32 -6.05 -11.51
C PRO A 246 -12.11 -6.08 -10.57
N PHE A 247 -11.90 -5.03 -9.78
CA PHE A 247 -10.75 -4.87 -8.91
C PHE A 247 -11.19 -4.92 -7.43
N MET A 248 -11.11 -3.80 -6.71
CA MET A 248 -11.52 -3.70 -5.30
C MET A 248 -12.28 -2.39 -5.08
N SER A 249 -13.43 -2.49 -4.40
CA SER A 249 -14.26 -1.32 -4.06
C SER A 249 -13.61 -0.52 -2.95
N GLY A 250 -13.63 0.81 -3.06
CA GLY A 250 -13.08 1.68 -2.04
C GLY A 250 -12.57 3.00 -2.61
N ASN A 251 -12.09 3.85 -1.72
CA ASN A 251 -11.59 5.17 -2.06
C ASN A 251 -10.13 5.10 -2.55
N PHE A 252 -9.91 4.55 -3.74
CA PHE A 252 -8.60 4.37 -4.35
C PHE A 252 -8.35 5.32 -5.51
N THR A 253 -7.14 5.83 -5.66
CA THR A 253 -6.75 6.60 -6.85
C THR A 253 -6.39 5.62 -7.97
N PRO A 254 -7.10 5.63 -9.12
CA PRO A 254 -6.74 4.79 -10.26
C PRO A 254 -5.58 5.39 -11.04
N LEU A 255 -4.73 4.54 -11.57
CA LEU A 255 -3.67 4.87 -12.51
C LEU A 255 -3.62 3.84 -13.62
N SER A 256 -2.97 4.20 -14.71
CA SER A 256 -2.71 3.34 -15.86
C SER A 256 -1.35 3.62 -16.46
N GLY A 257 -0.88 2.63 -17.21
CA GLY A 257 0.37 2.67 -17.96
C GLY A 257 0.85 1.26 -18.24
N ARG A 258 1.83 1.16 -19.13
CA ARG A 258 2.42 -0.09 -19.58
C ARG A 258 3.43 -0.60 -18.56
N VAL A 259 3.00 -1.43 -17.63
CA VAL A 259 3.87 -2.03 -16.61
C VAL A 259 4.52 -3.34 -17.11
N GLU A 260 5.64 -3.75 -16.50
CA GLU A 260 6.29 -5.02 -16.80
C GLU A 260 5.34 -6.19 -16.52
N GLU A 261 5.43 -7.29 -17.29
CA GLU A 261 4.74 -8.53 -16.92
C GLU A 261 5.22 -9.01 -15.55
N ASN A 262 4.33 -9.65 -14.77
CA ASN A 262 4.56 -9.99 -13.37
C ASN A 262 5.97 -10.60 -13.14
N PRO A 263 6.86 -9.97 -12.35
CA PRO A 263 8.23 -10.46 -12.15
C PRO A 263 8.28 -11.84 -11.47
N VAL A 264 7.19 -12.27 -10.81
CA VAL A 264 7.05 -13.61 -10.20
C VAL A 264 6.74 -14.69 -11.26
N ALA A 265 6.28 -14.31 -12.45
CA ALA A 265 5.89 -15.23 -13.53
C ALA A 265 7.08 -15.70 -14.39
N THR A 266 8.34 -15.57 -13.93
CA THR A 266 9.49 -16.13 -14.65
C THR A 266 9.37 -17.65 -14.71
N THR A 267 8.95 -18.09 -15.88
CA THR A 267 8.59 -19.46 -16.19
C THR A 267 9.84 -20.33 -16.14
N THR A 268 9.96 -21.15 -15.09
CA THR A 268 10.94 -22.25 -15.10
C THR A 268 10.52 -23.22 -16.20
N THR A 269 11.16 -23.11 -17.36
CA THR A 269 11.01 -24.08 -18.45
C THR A 269 11.72 -25.37 -18.03
N SER A 270 11.01 -26.24 -17.30
CA SER A 270 11.43 -27.60 -17.03
C SER A 270 10.81 -28.55 -18.04
N THR A 271 11.68 -29.22 -18.78
CA THR A 271 11.40 -30.16 -19.85
C THR A 271 10.46 -31.28 -19.37
N THR A 272 9.31 -31.39 -20.04
CA THR A 272 8.29 -32.42 -19.83
C THR A 272 8.89 -33.83 -19.93
N THR A 273 8.90 -34.58 -18.82
CA THR A 273 8.89 -36.05 -18.86
C THR A 273 7.57 -36.52 -18.31
N THR A 274 6.74 -37.03 -19.22
CA THR A 274 5.38 -37.53 -19.00
C THR A 274 5.37 -38.63 -17.95
N THR A 275 4.69 -38.41 -16.81
CA THR A 275 4.19 -39.50 -15.98
C THR A 275 2.77 -39.15 -15.55
N SER A 276 1.82 -39.99 -15.94
CA SER A 276 0.41 -39.86 -15.55
C SER A 276 0.27 -40.00 -14.04
N THR A 277 -0.45 -39.09 -13.39
CA THR A 277 -0.96 -39.36 -12.05
C THR A 277 -2.34 -38.75 -11.88
N THR A 278 -3.21 -39.57 -11.31
CA THR A 278 -4.65 -39.44 -11.14
C THR A 278 -5.03 -38.17 -10.37
N THR A 279 -6.01 -37.45 -10.90
CA THR A 279 -6.68 -36.31 -10.28
C THR A 279 -7.20 -36.71 -8.90
N THR A 280 -6.67 -36.10 -7.85
CA THR A 280 -7.30 -36.08 -6.52
C THR A 280 -7.79 -34.67 -6.31
N THR A 281 -9.10 -34.52 -6.19
CA THR A 281 -9.79 -33.25 -5.95
C THR A 281 -9.38 -32.75 -4.56
N SER A 282 -8.59 -31.69 -4.49
CA SER A 282 -8.32 -30.99 -3.24
C SER A 282 -9.32 -29.87 -3.11
N THR A 283 -10.27 -30.03 -2.20
CA THR A 283 -11.14 -28.97 -1.70
C THR A 283 -10.26 -27.93 -1.01
N THR A 284 -10.16 -26.74 -1.59
CA THR A 284 -9.58 -25.58 -0.91
C THR A 284 -10.53 -25.19 0.21
N THR A 285 -10.22 -25.63 1.43
CA THR A 285 -10.88 -25.10 2.62
C THR A 285 -10.24 -23.75 2.87
N THR A 286 -11.02 -22.69 2.70
CA THR A 286 -10.65 -21.35 3.17
C THR A 286 -10.63 -21.41 4.70
N THR A 287 -9.46 -21.65 5.29
CA THR A 287 -9.30 -21.53 6.74
C THR A 287 -9.26 -20.04 7.05
N THR A 288 -10.41 -19.47 7.41
CA THR A 288 -10.45 -18.17 8.07
C THR A 288 -9.70 -18.34 9.39
N THR A 289 -8.69 -17.50 9.63
CA THR A 289 -8.00 -17.43 10.92
C THR A 289 -9.04 -17.20 11.98
N THR A 290 -9.27 -18.20 12.83
CA THR A 290 -10.10 -18.07 14.02
C THR A 290 -9.20 -17.69 15.17
N LEU A 291 -9.66 -16.79 16.03
CA LEU A 291 -9.12 -16.51 17.36
C LEU A 291 -8.39 -17.73 17.96
N PRO A 292 -7.19 -17.55 18.56
CA PRO A 292 -6.63 -18.57 19.43
C PRO A 292 -7.69 -19.01 20.45
N ALA A 293 -7.78 -20.32 20.70
CA ALA A 293 -8.78 -20.84 21.62
C ALA A 293 -8.48 -20.34 23.04
N GLU A 294 -9.42 -19.60 23.64
CA GLU A 294 -9.27 -19.01 24.98
C GLU A 294 -9.08 -20.10 26.08
N PRO A 295 -8.21 -19.87 27.09
CA PRO A 295 -7.30 -18.73 27.23
C PRO A 295 -6.11 -18.81 26.24
N PHE A 296 -5.63 -17.66 25.77
CA PHE A 296 -4.46 -17.59 24.88
C PHE A 296 -3.26 -16.92 25.54
N THR A 297 -2.07 -17.27 25.06
CA THR A 297 -0.80 -16.75 25.54
C THR A 297 -0.34 -15.55 24.72
N LEU A 298 0.14 -14.49 25.38
CA LEU A 298 0.70 -13.30 24.74
C LEU A 298 2.13 -13.05 25.18
N MET A 299 3.09 -13.05 24.25
CA MET A 299 4.47 -12.68 24.52
C MET A 299 4.77 -11.25 24.06
N ALA A 300 5.15 -10.38 24.98
CA ALA A 300 5.59 -9.02 24.66
C ALA A 300 7.12 -8.98 24.49
N LEU A 301 7.58 -8.91 23.23
CA LEU A 301 8.98 -8.78 22.84
C LEU A 301 9.33 -7.30 22.60
N GLY A 302 10.46 -6.85 23.13
CA GLY A 302 10.91 -5.48 22.84
C GLY A 302 12.07 -4.97 23.67
N ASP A 303 12.19 -3.64 23.74
CA ASP A 303 13.25 -2.94 24.44
C ASP A 303 12.76 -2.24 25.72
N SER A 304 13.28 -1.05 26.02
CA SER A 304 12.95 -0.26 27.21
C SER A 304 11.50 0.23 27.20
N ILE A 305 10.90 0.43 26.02
CA ILE A 305 9.49 0.85 25.90
C ILE A 305 8.58 -0.29 26.36
N THR A 306 8.83 -1.51 25.89
CA THR A 306 8.10 -2.72 26.32
C THR A 306 8.42 -3.12 27.76
N GLU A 307 9.68 -3.06 28.17
CA GLU A 307 10.07 -3.38 29.54
C GLU A 307 9.43 -2.38 30.53
N GLY A 308 9.27 -1.11 30.15
CA GLY A 308 8.67 -0.08 31.00
C GLY A 308 9.68 0.78 31.73
N TYR A 309 10.76 1.19 31.05
CA TYR A 309 11.68 2.18 31.59
C TYR A 309 11.05 3.57 31.54
N THR A 310 11.10 4.30 32.66
CA THR A 310 10.77 5.73 32.66
C THR A 310 11.75 6.51 33.52
N THR A 311 12.01 7.78 33.16
CA THR A 311 12.67 8.70 34.09
C THR A 311 11.62 9.24 35.05
N ASN A 312 11.91 9.26 36.36
CA ASN A 312 11.01 9.72 37.42
C ASN A 312 10.63 11.22 37.28
N GLN A 313 9.84 11.57 36.27
CA GLN A 313 9.16 12.85 36.14
C GLN A 313 7.81 12.69 36.84
N GLY A 314 7.61 13.45 37.93
CA GLY A 314 6.50 13.23 38.85
C GLY A 314 5.14 13.18 38.15
N GLY A 315 4.38 12.11 38.42
CA GLY A 315 3.05 11.88 37.86
C GLY A 315 2.86 10.49 37.25
N TYR A 316 3.93 9.79 36.89
CA TYR A 316 3.87 8.43 36.34
C TYR A 316 3.44 7.41 37.39
N SER A 317 2.41 6.63 37.10
CA SER A 317 1.87 5.59 37.99
C SER A 317 2.75 4.35 38.11
N GLY A 318 3.69 4.17 37.18
CA GLY A 318 4.51 2.96 37.06
C GLY A 318 3.92 1.90 36.13
N ASN A 319 2.76 2.16 35.53
CA ASN A 319 2.06 1.22 34.66
C ASN A 319 2.50 1.38 33.20
N THR A 320 2.91 0.28 32.59
CA THR A 320 3.33 0.19 31.17
C THR A 320 2.14 -0.04 30.25
N TYR A 321 2.33 0.07 28.93
CA TYR A 321 1.30 -0.30 27.96
C TYR A 321 0.84 -1.76 28.13
N ARG A 322 1.68 -2.67 28.65
CA ARG A 322 1.29 -4.06 28.93
C ARG A 322 0.20 -4.14 29.99
N TYR A 323 0.29 -3.29 31.01
CA TYR A 323 -0.73 -3.18 32.06
C TYR A 323 -2.07 -2.75 31.48
N TYR A 324 -2.10 -1.68 30.70
CA TYR A 324 -3.33 -1.18 30.07
C TYR A 324 -3.90 -2.20 29.08
N LEU A 325 -3.06 -2.81 28.24
CA LEU A 325 -3.48 -3.83 27.26
C LEU A 325 -4.10 -5.05 27.94
N TRP A 326 -3.50 -5.55 29.02
CA TRP A 326 -4.05 -6.66 29.79
C TRP A 326 -5.42 -6.32 30.37
N HIS A 327 -5.61 -5.10 30.89
CA HIS A 327 -6.91 -4.65 31.36
C HIS A 327 -7.94 -4.49 30.23
N ASP A 328 -7.56 -3.97 29.07
CA ASP A 328 -8.44 -3.80 27.92
C ASP A 328 -8.92 -5.16 27.38
N LEU A 329 -8.01 -6.15 27.28
CA LEU A 329 -8.33 -7.52 26.89
C LEU A 329 -9.31 -8.17 27.87
N ASN A 330 -9.04 -8.07 29.17
CA ASN A 330 -9.94 -8.60 30.21
C ASN A 330 -11.31 -7.90 30.21
N ALA A 331 -11.33 -6.58 30.02
CA ALA A 331 -12.56 -5.81 29.94
C ALA A 331 -13.41 -6.18 28.72
N ALA A 332 -12.77 -6.55 27.61
CA ALA A 332 -13.40 -7.09 26.42
C ALA A 332 -13.82 -8.57 26.55
N GLY A 333 -13.48 -9.23 27.65
CA GLY A 333 -13.89 -10.61 27.96
C GLY A 333 -12.93 -11.69 27.48
N HIS A 334 -11.72 -11.32 27.05
CA HIS A 334 -10.65 -12.24 26.71
C HIS A 334 -9.92 -12.72 27.97
N SER A 335 -9.41 -13.96 27.94
CA SER A 335 -8.61 -14.54 29.01
C SER A 335 -7.17 -14.70 28.51
N VAL A 336 -6.32 -13.73 28.82
CA VAL A 336 -4.92 -13.70 28.35
C VAL A 336 -3.94 -14.09 29.46
N ASP A 337 -2.94 -14.90 29.10
CA ASP A 337 -1.77 -15.26 29.91
C ASP A 337 -0.55 -14.59 29.27
N PHE A 338 0.01 -13.57 29.90
CA PHE A 338 1.25 -12.98 29.42
C PHE A 338 2.39 -13.95 29.71
N VAL A 339 3.33 -14.11 28.77
CA VAL A 339 4.41 -15.10 28.92
C VAL A 339 5.77 -14.48 28.58
N GLY A 340 6.79 -14.93 29.28
CA GLY A 340 8.17 -14.50 29.07
C GLY A 340 9.08 -14.82 30.26
N SER A 341 10.37 -14.55 30.11
CA SER A 341 11.36 -14.86 31.15
C SER A 341 11.49 -13.78 32.22
N PHE A 342 10.94 -12.60 31.97
CA PHE A 342 11.02 -11.43 32.86
C PHE A 342 9.64 -11.10 33.42
N THR A 343 9.61 -10.60 34.66
CA THR A 343 8.37 -10.34 35.43
C THR A 343 8.34 -8.95 36.04
N THR A 344 9.35 -8.11 35.81
CA THR A 344 9.51 -6.81 36.47
C THR A 344 9.64 -5.71 35.42
N PRO A 345 8.98 -4.55 35.62
CA PRO A 345 9.18 -3.44 34.71
C PRO A 345 10.60 -2.87 34.85
N GLY A 346 11.03 -2.12 33.85
CA GLY A 346 12.39 -1.53 33.80
C GLY A 346 12.66 -0.67 35.03
N ASN A 347 11.67 0.13 35.44
CA ASN A 347 11.68 0.90 36.68
C ASN A 347 10.33 0.76 37.43
N GLY A 348 10.37 0.77 38.77
CA GLY A 348 9.17 0.79 39.61
C GLY A 348 8.58 -0.60 39.89
N SER A 349 7.29 -0.63 40.22
CA SER A 349 6.53 -1.86 40.49
C SER A 349 5.04 -1.61 40.28
N TYR A 350 4.32 -2.58 39.73
CA TYR A 350 2.87 -2.48 39.59
C TYR A 350 2.17 -2.53 40.95
N ALA A 351 1.19 -1.65 41.14
CA ALA A 351 0.37 -1.63 42.35
C ALA A 351 -0.73 -2.71 42.33
N ASP A 352 -1.16 -3.14 41.14
CA ASP A 352 -2.16 -4.19 40.98
C ASP A 352 -1.51 -5.58 41.12
N PRO A 353 -1.86 -6.35 42.16
CA PRO A 353 -1.30 -7.68 42.36
C PRO A 353 -1.87 -8.73 41.39
N ASN A 354 -2.90 -8.41 40.60
CA ASN A 354 -3.55 -9.34 39.67
C ASN A 354 -3.06 -9.18 38.23
N PHE A 355 -2.38 -8.09 37.92
CA PHE A 355 -1.79 -7.91 36.60
C PHE A 355 -0.73 -8.97 36.37
N ASP A 356 -0.82 -9.64 35.22
CA ASP A 356 0.17 -10.57 34.75
C ASP A 356 1.38 -9.82 34.17
N GLN A 357 2.51 -9.90 34.87
CA GLN A 357 3.66 -9.04 34.62
C GLN A 357 4.65 -9.60 33.62
N ASP A 358 4.43 -10.81 33.14
CA ASP A 358 5.37 -11.55 32.32
C ASP A 358 5.64 -10.85 30.97
N HIS A 359 6.90 -10.87 30.52
CA HIS A 359 7.33 -10.32 29.24
C HIS A 359 8.71 -10.84 28.82
N GLN A 360 9.10 -10.53 27.58
CA GLN A 360 10.40 -10.86 27.02
C GLN A 360 11.04 -9.60 26.41
N ALA A 361 11.28 -8.58 27.24
CA ALA A 361 11.85 -7.30 26.81
C ALA A 361 12.96 -6.83 27.74
N ARG A 362 13.96 -6.14 27.19
CA ARG A 362 15.12 -5.63 27.93
C ARG A 362 15.51 -4.22 27.47
N SER A 363 15.67 -3.31 28.43
CA SER A 363 16.14 -1.94 28.16
C SER A 363 17.47 -1.92 27.42
N GLY A 364 17.50 -1.12 26.36
CA GLY A 364 18.67 -0.93 25.49
C GLY A 364 18.90 -2.05 24.48
N ALA A 365 18.05 -3.08 24.42
CA ALA A 365 18.17 -4.12 23.41
C ALA A 365 17.91 -3.54 22.00
N ASN A 366 18.78 -3.89 21.05
CA ASN A 366 18.51 -3.70 19.62
C ASN A 366 17.95 -5.01 19.02
N THR A 367 17.60 -4.99 17.73
CA THR A 367 17.01 -6.17 17.05
C THR A 367 17.90 -7.42 17.10
N ALA A 368 19.22 -7.26 16.97
CA ALA A 368 20.17 -8.37 16.98
C ALA A 368 20.28 -9.02 18.36
N GLU A 369 20.28 -8.20 19.41
CA GLU A 369 20.30 -8.67 20.80
C GLU A 369 18.98 -9.38 21.15
N LEU A 370 17.83 -8.78 20.81
CA LEU A 370 16.52 -9.38 21.06
C LEU A 370 16.37 -10.72 20.36
N LEU A 371 16.85 -10.87 19.12
CA LEU A 371 16.83 -12.13 18.37
C LEU A 371 17.51 -13.28 19.15
N VAL A 372 18.64 -12.99 19.78
CA VAL A 372 19.38 -14.00 20.56
C VAL A 372 18.72 -14.23 21.91
N GLU A 373 18.31 -13.17 22.59
CA GLU A 373 17.80 -13.23 23.96
C GLU A 373 16.38 -13.80 24.07
N SER A 374 15.57 -13.72 23.01
CA SER A 374 14.20 -14.24 23.01
C SER A 374 14.09 -15.71 22.61
N ALA A 375 15.13 -16.29 21.99
CA ALA A 375 15.05 -17.62 21.37
C ALA A 375 14.60 -18.72 22.35
N ASP A 376 15.19 -18.81 23.54
CA ASP A 376 14.85 -19.82 24.54
C ASP A 376 13.43 -19.61 25.10
N ALA A 377 13.00 -18.36 25.26
CA ALA A 377 11.66 -18.02 25.74
C ALA A 377 10.59 -18.41 24.72
N ILE A 378 10.80 -18.05 23.45
CA ILE A 378 9.89 -18.41 22.35
C ILE A 378 9.74 -19.94 22.27
N ALA A 379 10.85 -20.68 22.35
CA ALA A 379 10.87 -22.15 22.33
C ALA A 379 10.33 -22.80 23.62
N THR A 380 10.08 -22.03 24.68
CA THR A 380 9.53 -22.53 25.95
C THR A 380 8.03 -22.27 26.03
N PHE A 381 7.60 -21.05 25.69
CA PHE A 381 6.24 -20.58 25.94
C PHE A 381 5.31 -20.71 24.73
N HIS A 382 5.84 -20.75 23.50
CA HIS A 382 5.07 -20.96 22.27
C HIS A 382 3.84 -20.03 22.16
N PRO A 383 4.03 -18.70 22.15
CA PRO A 383 2.92 -17.77 22.27
C PRO A 383 1.90 -17.92 21.14
N ASP A 384 0.62 -17.72 21.45
CA ASP A 384 -0.46 -17.61 20.48
C ASP A 384 -0.46 -16.24 19.80
N VAL A 385 -0.11 -15.19 20.56
CA VAL A 385 0.06 -13.82 20.09
C VAL A 385 1.42 -13.28 20.53
N ALA A 386 2.15 -12.65 19.62
CA ALA A 386 3.42 -12.00 19.92
C ALA A 386 3.36 -10.51 19.55
N ILE A 387 3.71 -9.64 20.50
CA ILE A 387 4.03 -8.25 20.20
C ILE A 387 5.52 -8.17 19.92
N VAL A 388 5.90 -7.52 18.83
CA VAL A 388 7.31 -7.19 18.52
C VAL A 388 7.40 -5.66 18.38
N GLN A 389 7.90 -4.99 19.42
CA GLN A 389 8.14 -3.54 19.43
C GLN A 389 9.62 -3.31 19.76
N ILE A 390 10.43 -3.12 18.71
CA ILE A 390 11.89 -3.07 18.78
C ILE A 390 12.42 -2.22 17.63
N GLY A 391 13.64 -1.71 17.75
CA GLY A 391 14.34 -1.02 16.65
C GLY A 391 14.79 0.39 17.00
N VAL A 392 14.28 0.97 18.10
CA VAL A 392 14.69 2.34 18.47
C VAL A 392 16.17 2.39 18.89
N ASN A 393 16.71 1.29 19.39
CA ASN A 393 18.14 1.16 19.69
C ASN A 393 19.02 0.93 18.46
N ASP A 394 18.44 0.48 17.35
CA ASP A 394 19.14 0.27 16.07
C ASP A 394 19.36 1.60 15.32
N ILE A 395 18.52 2.61 15.58
CA ILE A 395 18.66 3.94 14.95
C ILE A 395 19.66 4.85 15.69
N TRP A 396 20.11 4.48 16.90
CA TRP A 396 21.07 5.26 17.68
C TRP A 396 22.51 5.10 17.18
N GLY A 397 23.20 6.24 17.02
CA GLY A 397 24.62 6.29 16.67
C GLY A 397 24.91 6.23 15.17
N ASP A 398 26.17 5.93 14.83
CA ASP A 398 26.67 5.96 13.44
C ASP A 398 26.50 4.63 12.69
N ALA A 399 26.12 3.56 13.38
CA ALA A 399 26.01 2.19 12.83
C ALA A 399 24.57 1.81 12.44
N TYR A 400 23.80 2.79 11.96
CA TYR A 400 22.42 2.59 11.52
C TYR A 400 22.36 1.73 10.26
N ASP A 401 21.72 0.57 10.36
CA ASP A 401 21.52 -0.40 9.28
C ASP A 401 20.10 -0.99 9.36
N PRO A 402 19.10 -0.38 8.68
CA PRO A 402 17.73 -0.86 8.71
C PRO A 402 17.56 -2.24 8.07
N SER A 403 18.42 -2.63 7.12
CA SER A 403 18.36 -3.94 6.46
C SER A 403 18.75 -5.08 7.41
N ALA A 404 19.81 -4.87 8.20
CA ALA A 404 20.18 -5.79 9.27
C ALA A 404 19.08 -5.89 10.33
N ALA A 405 18.47 -4.76 10.71
CA ALA A 405 17.36 -4.73 11.65
C ALA A 405 16.17 -5.56 11.16
N MET A 406 15.76 -5.39 9.90
CA MET A 406 14.66 -6.18 9.31
C MET A 406 14.99 -7.67 9.22
N SER A 407 16.24 -8.02 8.88
CA SER A 407 16.70 -9.41 8.85
C SER A 407 16.59 -10.07 10.23
N ASN A 408 16.91 -9.34 11.29
CA ASN A 408 16.78 -9.83 12.66
C ASN A 408 15.32 -10.00 13.07
N ILE A 409 14.44 -9.05 12.72
CA ILE A 409 13.00 -9.14 13.03
C ILE A 409 12.35 -10.29 12.25
N SER A 410 12.68 -10.48 10.98
CA SER A 410 12.26 -11.65 10.18
C SER A 410 12.69 -12.97 10.86
N ALA A 411 13.91 -13.04 11.37
CA ALA A 411 14.39 -14.21 12.10
C ALA A 411 13.66 -14.42 13.45
N ILE A 412 13.26 -13.35 14.16
CA ILE A 412 12.39 -13.44 15.34
C ILE A 412 11.02 -14.02 14.97
N ILE A 413 10.41 -13.54 13.88
CA ILE A 413 9.12 -14.06 13.37
C ILE A 413 9.25 -15.54 12.99
N ALA A 414 10.33 -15.92 12.31
CA ALA A 414 10.61 -17.32 11.99
C ALA A 414 10.77 -18.19 13.26
N ASN A 415 11.42 -17.67 14.30
CA ASN A 415 11.54 -18.36 15.59
C ASN A 415 10.19 -18.52 16.29
N LEU A 416 9.28 -17.53 16.19
CA LEU A 416 7.92 -17.61 16.73
C LEU A 416 7.09 -18.68 16.00
N ARG A 417 7.21 -18.74 14.68
CA ARG A 417 6.50 -19.70 13.82
C ARG A 417 6.98 -21.14 13.97
N ALA A 418 8.25 -21.33 14.32
CA ALA A 418 8.84 -22.67 14.42
C ALA A 418 8.10 -23.59 15.42
N PRO A 419 7.79 -23.17 16.66
CA PRO A 419 6.96 -23.95 17.57
C PRO A 419 5.44 -23.74 17.39
N ASN A 420 5.01 -22.56 16.94
CA ASN A 420 3.61 -22.24 16.70
C ASN A 420 3.42 -21.63 15.29
N PRO A 421 3.11 -22.44 14.26
CA PRO A 421 2.96 -21.95 12.89
C PRO A 421 1.74 -21.04 12.69
N ASP A 422 0.85 -20.95 13.67
CA ASP A 422 -0.39 -20.16 13.63
C ASP A 422 -0.30 -18.86 14.46
N VAL A 423 0.90 -18.53 14.97
CA VAL A 423 1.11 -17.35 15.83
C VAL A 423 0.68 -16.05 15.15
N ILE A 424 -0.07 -15.21 15.85
CA ILE A 424 -0.39 -13.85 15.42
C ILE A 424 0.73 -12.92 15.88
N VAL A 425 1.31 -12.13 14.97
CA VAL A 425 2.36 -11.16 15.28
C VAL A 425 1.85 -9.73 15.10
N LEU A 426 1.94 -8.95 16.16
CA LEU A 426 1.67 -7.51 16.17
C LEU A 426 3.01 -6.78 16.12
N LEU A 427 3.37 -6.26 14.95
CA LEU A 427 4.62 -5.55 14.72
C LEU A 427 4.44 -4.05 14.96
N GLY A 428 5.01 -3.53 16.04
CA GLY A 428 4.85 -2.13 16.44
C GLY A 428 5.82 -1.19 15.71
N GLU A 429 5.30 -0.10 15.15
CA GLU A 429 6.12 1.01 14.69
C GLU A 429 6.97 1.61 15.82
N LEU A 430 8.11 2.20 15.46
CA LEU A 430 8.84 3.11 16.32
C LEU A 430 8.00 4.35 16.62
N LEU A 431 8.00 4.75 17.90
CA LEU A 431 7.31 5.94 18.36
C LEU A 431 7.94 7.22 17.77
N THR A 432 7.18 8.31 17.74
CA THR A 432 7.80 9.65 17.68
C THR A 432 8.77 9.80 18.88
N CYS A 433 9.94 10.42 18.69
CA CYS A 433 10.88 10.74 19.78
C CYS A 433 11.55 12.11 19.61
N ASN A 434 12.09 12.66 20.70
CA ASN A 434 12.87 13.92 20.78
C ASN A 434 14.08 13.79 21.75
N MET A 435 14.53 12.58 22.04
CA MET A 435 15.65 12.32 22.96
C MET A 435 17.02 12.31 22.25
N GLY A 436 17.85 13.34 22.50
CA GLY A 436 19.22 13.43 21.96
C GLY A 436 19.28 13.69 20.46
N THR A 437 20.47 13.85 19.88
CA THR A 437 20.64 14.36 18.50
C THR A 437 20.05 13.51 17.38
N VAL A 438 19.87 12.21 17.61
CA VAL A 438 19.27 11.28 16.64
C VAL A 438 17.75 11.48 16.57
N CYS A 439 17.07 11.52 17.72
CA CYS A 439 15.62 11.79 17.78
C CYS A 439 15.27 13.29 17.64
N SER A 440 16.12 14.20 18.11
CA SER A 440 15.82 15.63 18.28
C SER A 440 16.16 16.50 17.07
N GLY A 441 16.31 15.91 15.89
CA GLY A 441 16.70 16.66 14.69
C GLY A 441 16.50 15.93 13.37
N ASP A 442 16.28 14.61 13.41
CA ASP A 442 16.17 13.80 12.21
C ASP A 442 15.11 12.69 12.36
N GLN A 443 13.83 13.09 12.30
CA GLN A 443 12.70 12.14 12.26
C GLN A 443 12.79 11.18 11.06
N SER A 444 13.63 11.49 10.05
CA SER A 444 13.76 10.68 8.85
C SER A 444 14.18 9.24 9.14
N ARG A 445 15.04 8.98 10.14
CA ARG A 445 15.43 7.61 10.51
C ARG A 445 14.29 6.80 11.12
N ILE A 446 13.41 7.46 11.88
CA ILE A 446 12.23 6.83 12.47
C ILE A 446 11.22 6.52 11.36
N GLU A 447 10.97 7.51 10.50
CA GLU A 447 10.09 7.37 9.34
C GLU A 447 10.59 6.28 8.37
N GLU A 448 11.89 6.24 8.11
CA GLU A 448 12.54 5.21 7.29
C GLU A 448 12.41 3.82 7.93
N MET A 449 12.79 3.66 9.20
CA MET A 449 12.65 2.38 9.91
C MET A 449 11.18 1.92 9.95
N ASN A 450 10.23 2.84 10.15
CA ASN A 450 8.79 2.52 10.12
C ASN A 450 8.33 2.09 8.74
N GLY A 451 8.87 2.69 7.66
CA GLY A 451 8.65 2.22 6.30
C GLY A 451 9.15 0.77 6.10
N TYR A 452 10.33 0.45 6.64
CA TYR A 452 10.86 -0.93 6.61
C TYR A 452 10.00 -1.91 7.43
N LEU A 453 9.55 -1.53 8.62
CA LEU A 453 8.66 -2.34 9.46
C LEU A 453 7.32 -2.61 8.75
N ALA A 454 6.76 -1.61 8.08
CA ALA A 454 5.55 -1.78 7.27
C ALA A 454 5.78 -2.78 6.13
N GLY A 455 6.89 -2.66 5.39
CA GLY A 455 7.25 -3.62 4.34
C GLY A 455 7.43 -5.05 4.88
N LEU A 456 8.08 -5.18 6.04
CA LEU A 456 8.31 -6.47 6.68
C LEU A 456 7.01 -7.13 7.15
N ALA A 457 6.09 -6.37 7.78
CA ALA A 457 4.81 -6.90 8.21
C ALA A 457 4.04 -7.55 7.04
N ASN A 458 4.05 -6.91 5.87
CA ASN A 458 3.40 -7.44 4.69
C ASN A 458 4.12 -8.66 4.09
N THR A 459 5.46 -8.60 4.00
CA THR A 459 6.28 -9.70 3.46
C THR A 459 6.15 -10.96 4.30
N GLU A 460 6.12 -10.79 5.62
CA GLU A 460 5.99 -11.89 6.55
C GLU A 460 4.53 -12.32 6.75
N HIS A 461 3.53 -11.55 6.31
CA HIS A 461 2.13 -11.90 6.52
C HIS A 461 1.75 -13.24 5.86
N ALA A 462 1.12 -14.13 6.63
CA ALA A 462 0.49 -15.34 6.14
C ALA A 462 -0.93 -15.45 6.72
N SER A 463 -1.88 -16.02 5.99
CA SER A 463 -3.26 -16.14 6.47
C SER A 463 -3.36 -16.98 7.75
N GLU A 464 -2.54 -18.02 7.86
CA GLU A 464 -2.42 -18.87 9.05
C GLU A 464 -1.66 -18.21 10.21
N SER A 465 -0.70 -17.31 9.93
CA SER A 465 0.08 -16.58 10.92
C SER A 465 0.15 -15.10 10.54
N PRO A 466 -0.90 -14.32 10.83
CA PRO A 466 -0.95 -12.92 10.47
C PRO A 466 0.19 -12.14 11.11
N VAL A 467 0.90 -11.33 10.32
CA VAL A 467 1.75 -10.25 10.81
C VAL A 467 1.04 -8.94 10.50
N ALA A 468 0.70 -8.17 11.53
CA ALA A 468 -0.05 -6.92 11.41
C ALA A 468 0.77 -5.76 11.98
N LEU A 469 0.93 -4.70 11.18
CA LEU A 469 1.59 -3.48 11.61
C LEU A 469 0.68 -2.71 12.58
N VAL A 470 1.26 -2.21 13.67
CA VAL A 470 0.55 -1.40 14.67
C VAL A 470 1.03 0.06 14.55
N PRO A 471 0.13 1.00 14.20
CA PRO A 471 0.50 2.37 13.81
C PRO A 471 0.79 3.26 15.02
N LEU A 472 1.90 3.02 15.71
CA LEU A 472 2.27 3.73 16.93
C LEU A 472 2.82 5.14 16.66
N HIS A 473 3.46 5.36 15.51
CA HIS A 473 4.12 6.63 15.22
C HIS A 473 3.12 7.79 15.08
N SER A 474 1.96 7.50 14.48
CA SER A 474 0.92 8.50 14.19
C SER A 474 0.04 8.87 15.40
N VAL A 475 0.04 8.05 16.45
CA VAL A 475 -0.83 8.20 17.62
C VAL A 475 -0.11 8.69 18.88
N ILE A 476 1.23 8.61 18.90
CA ILE A 476 2.08 9.09 19.99
C ILE A 476 2.71 10.44 19.65
N TYR A 477 2.43 11.43 20.49
CA TYR A 477 2.99 12.78 20.38
C TYR A 477 4.06 13.03 21.44
N LEU A 478 4.87 14.08 21.27
CA LEU A 478 5.93 14.44 22.23
C LEU A 478 5.43 14.67 23.67
N GLY A 479 4.18 15.11 23.85
CA GLY A 479 3.56 15.28 25.17
C GLY A 479 3.20 13.96 25.87
N ASP A 480 3.18 12.86 25.13
CA ASP A 480 2.92 11.50 25.61
C ASP A 480 4.21 10.81 26.09
N LEU A 481 5.37 11.49 26.01
CA LEU A 481 6.68 10.97 26.39
C LEU A 481 7.21 11.66 27.65
N SER A 482 7.82 10.91 28.55
CA SER A 482 8.36 11.40 29.82
C SER A 482 9.73 12.07 29.69
N ASP A 483 10.60 11.55 28.81
CA ASP A 483 11.96 12.05 28.56
C ASP A 483 12.24 12.33 27.07
N GLY A 484 11.18 12.29 26.26
CA GLY A 484 11.29 12.40 24.81
C GLY A 484 11.55 11.07 24.10
N LEU A 485 11.61 9.93 24.79
CA LEU A 485 11.61 8.61 24.18
C LEU A 485 10.55 7.70 24.80
N HIS A 486 10.56 7.60 26.13
CA HIS A 486 9.74 6.62 26.84
C HIS A 486 8.36 7.18 27.13
N PRO A 487 7.28 6.40 26.95
CA PRO A 487 5.93 6.85 27.21
C PRO A 487 5.72 7.25 28.67
N ASN A 488 4.80 8.19 28.88
CA ASN A 488 4.15 8.41 30.19
C ASN A 488 2.82 7.62 30.24
N ASP A 489 2.05 7.73 31.33
CA ASP A 489 0.81 6.96 31.50
C ASP A 489 -0.18 7.16 30.34
N VAL A 490 -0.26 8.37 29.77
CA VAL A 490 -1.13 8.67 28.61
C VAL A 490 -0.59 8.03 27.34
N GLY A 491 0.74 8.05 27.15
CA GLY A 491 1.38 7.36 26.03
C GLY A 491 1.21 5.84 26.12
N ASP A 492 1.40 5.25 27.30
CA ASP A 492 1.24 3.82 27.55
C ASP A 492 -0.20 3.35 27.26
N ASP A 493 -1.21 4.12 27.70
CA ASP A 493 -2.64 3.86 27.41
C ASP A 493 -2.94 3.91 25.90
N LYS A 494 -2.36 4.87 25.18
CA LYS A 494 -2.50 4.98 23.71
C LYS A 494 -1.83 3.82 22.98
N ILE A 495 -0.62 3.43 23.39
CA ILE A 495 0.09 2.28 22.82
C ILE A 495 -0.74 1.01 23.03
N ALA A 496 -1.27 0.80 24.24
CA ALA A 496 -2.14 -0.31 24.55
C ALA A 496 -3.40 -0.32 23.67
N THR A 497 -4.07 0.83 23.54
CA THR A 497 -5.25 0.99 22.68
C THR A 497 -4.95 0.62 21.23
N ALA A 498 -3.77 1.00 20.70
CA ALA A 498 -3.37 0.68 19.33
C ALA A 498 -3.16 -0.83 19.15
N PHE A 499 -2.41 -1.48 20.04
CA PHE A 499 -2.23 -2.94 20.01
C PHE A 499 -3.56 -3.69 20.15
N PHE A 500 -4.40 -3.27 21.10
CA PHE A 500 -5.73 -3.85 21.30
C PHE A 500 -6.60 -3.72 20.06
N SER A 501 -6.65 -2.53 19.45
CA SER A 501 -7.47 -2.28 18.26
C SER A 501 -6.99 -3.07 17.04
N THR A 502 -5.68 -3.16 16.83
CA THR A 502 -5.12 -3.98 15.74
C THR A 502 -5.41 -5.46 15.97
N LEU A 503 -5.22 -5.96 17.20
CA LEU A 503 -5.53 -7.34 17.52
C LEU A 503 -7.02 -7.63 17.28
N GLN A 504 -7.93 -6.79 17.81
CA GLN A 504 -9.38 -6.91 17.60
C GLN A 504 -9.77 -6.89 16.12
N GLY A 505 -9.07 -6.14 15.27
CA GLY A 505 -9.32 -6.13 13.83
C GLY A 505 -8.98 -7.44 13.10
N LEU A 506 -8.18 -8.31 13.74
CA LEU A 506 -7.85 -9.65 13.25
C LEU A 506 -8.79 -10.74 13.83
N LEU A 507 -9.61 -10.40 14.83
CA LEU A 507 -10.60 -11.28 15.48
C LEU A 507 -11.97 -11.17 14.79
#